data_AF-A0A1D2U212-F1
#
_entry.id   AF-A0A1D2U212-F1
#
_cell.length_a   1.000
_cell.length_b   1.000
_cell.length_c   1.000
_cell.angle_alpha   90.00
_cell.angle_beta   90.00
_cell.angle_gamma   90.00
#
_symmetry.space_group_name_H-M   'P 1'
#
loop_
_entity.id
_entity.type
_entity.pdbx_description
1 polymer ?
#
loop_
_entity_poly.entity_id
_entity_poly.type
_entity_poly.pdbx_seq_one_letter_code
_entity_poly.pdbx_strand_id
1 'polypeptide(L)'
;MTNAEIPNQTLRETHQAIAERRGMNVAALDKESVSESELMSALAYVLGIPLVEVEDLNDAFLADCRALTAELETDALMDYQFVPLSRRGDTLIAISSRPWDATTTEVLLGYFQPCARVKFALASPACLTALLERLKAAETKPTRSLSPTQSTTVPAPVVLPPGVRAAKNPDSPKPAPPPPSRSGSPQNDNPLLTSEDVTRLMNVLAGEIHRLTQQKSQRSL
;
A
#
# COMPACT_ATOMS: atom_id res chain seq x y z
N MET A 1 5.63 21.10 -9.69
CA MET A 1 6.08 19.88 -8.98
C MET A 1 7.07 19.15 -9.88
N THR A 2 8.23 18.77 -9.34
CA THR A 2 9.32 18.13 -10.08
C THR A 2 8.93 16.70 -10.46
N ASN A 3 8.89 16.41 -11.75
CA ASN A 3 8.76 15.05 -12.25
C ASN A 3 10.05 14.32 -11.86
N ALA A 4 10.01 13.39 -10.91
CA ALA A 4 11.23 12.73 -10.44
C ALA A 4 11.72 11.77 -11.53
N GLU A 5 12.76 12.18 -12.24
CA GLU A 5 13.40 11.36 -13.27
C GLU A 5 13.99 10.07 -12.67
N ILE A 6 14.01 9.01 -13.47
CA ILE A 6 14.63 7.75 -13.08
C ILE A 6 16.11 8.02 -12.80
N PRO A 7 16.66 7.59 -11.64
CA PRO A 7 18.07 7.75 -11.36
C PRO A 7 18.94 7.18 -12.49
N ASN A 8 19.94 7.94 -12.93
CA ASN A 8 20.79 7.57 -14.06
C ASN A 8 21.43 6.17 -13.93
N GLN A 9 21.79 5.77 -12.70
CA GLN A 9 22.32 4.43 -12.44
C GLN A 9 21.28 3.35 -12.77
N THR A 10 20.09 3.47 -12.20
CA THR A 10 18.96 2.55 -12.43
C THR A 10 18.57 2.51 -13.90
N LEU A 11 18.56 3.65 -14.59
CA LEU A 11 18.24 3.70 -16.02
C LEU A 11 19.28 2.97 -16.87
N ARG A 12 20.57 3.09 -16.53
CA ARG A 12 21.65 2.34 -17.21
C ARG A 12 21.50 0.83 -17.01
N GLU A 13 21.28 0.39 -15.79
CA GLU A 13 21.06 -1.02 -15.45
C GLU A 13 19.80 -1.58 -16.15
N THR A 14 18.75 -0.75 -16.27
CA THR A 14 17.51 -1.12 -16.98
C THR A 14 17.77 -1.36 -18.47
N HIS A 15 18.47 -0.45 -19.14
CA HIS A 15 18.85 -0.64 -20.54
C HIS A 15 19.78 -1.85 -20.73
N GLN A 16 20.69 -2.09 -19.79
CA GLN A 16 21.53 -3.28 -19.83
C GLN A 16 20.68 -4.56 -19.73
N ALA A 17 19.74 -4.63 -18.79
CA ALA A 17 18.85 -5.77 -18.64
C ALA A 17 17.99 -6.00 -19.90
N ILE A 18 17.55 -4.94 -20.58
CA ILE A 18 16.83 -5.03 -21.86
C ILE A 18 17.75 -5.60 -22.94
N ALA A 19 18.96 -5.06 -23.09
CA ALA A 19 19.91 -5.52 -24.08
C ALA A 19 20.27 -7.00 -23.89
N GLU A 20 20.48 -7.42 -22.64
CA GLU A 20 20.72 -8.82 -22.27
C GLU A 20 19.54 -9.74 -22.65
N ARG A 21 18.29 -9.33 -22.33
CA ARG A 21 17.08 -10.08 -22.72
C ARG A 21 16.93 -10.20 -24.24
N ARG A 22 17.36 -9.17 -24.98
CA ARG A 22 17.37 -9.15 -26.45
C ARG A 22 18.61 -9.81 -27.07
N GLY A 23 19.54 -10.33 -26.26
CA GLY A 23 20.76 -10.99 -26.73
C GLY A 23 21.73 -10.07 -27.48
N MET A 24 21.72 -8.77 -27.18
CA MET A 24 22.53 -7.75 -27.86
C MET A 24 23.38 -6.94 -26.88
N ASN A 25 24.35 -6.20 -27.42
CA ASN A 25 25.13 -5.25 -26.63
C ASN A 25 24.30 -4.00 -26.32
N VAL A 26 24.39 -3.47 -25.10
CA VAL A 26 23.69 -2.24 -24.68
C VAL A 26 24.04 -1.02 -25.55
N ALA A 27 25.24 -0.96 -26.12
CA ALA A 27 25.64 0.11 -27.05
C ALA A 27 24.92 0.04 -28.40
N ALA A 28 24.41 -1.15 -28.78
CA ALA A 28 23.63 -1.37 -29.99
C ALA A 28 22.12 -1.28 -29.74
N LEU A 29 21.69 -1.08 -28.49
CA LEU A 29 20.28 -0.93 -28.16
C LEU A 29 19.79 0.44 -28.63
N ASP A 30 18.93 0.43 -29.63
CA ASP A 30 18.14 1.60 -29.98
C ASP A 30 17.10 1.86 -28.89
N LYS A 31 17.32 2.92 -28.12
CA LYS A 31 16.46 3.28 -26.98
C LYS A 31 15.06 3.70 -27.41
N GLU A 32 14.89 4.21 -28.63
CA GLU A 32 13.59 4.61 -29.16
C GLU A 32 12.74 3.40 -29.55
N SER A 33 13.38 2.26 -29.82
CA SER A 33 12.71 0.98 -30.09
C SER A 33 12.22 0.25 -28.84
N VAL A 34 12.52 0.77 -27.63
CA VAL A 34 12.12 0.14 -26.37
C VAL A 34 10.68 0.55 -26.04
N SER A 35 9.80 -0.44 -26.00
CA SER A 35 8.41 -0.20 -25.60
C SER A 35 8.31 0.14 -24.10
N GLU A 36 7.27 0.89 -23.70
CA GLU A 36 7.03 1.21 -22.30
C GLU A 36 6.89 -0.05 -21.43
N SER A 37 6.14 -1.06 -21.88
CA SER A 37 5.98 -2.33 -21.14
C SER A 37 7.33 -3.02 -20.89
N GLU A 38 8.20 -3.05 -21.90
CA GLU A 38 9.54 -3.64 -21.76
C GLU A 38 10.43 -2.82 -20.81
N LEU A 39 10.36 -1.50 -20.89
CA LEU A 39 11.06 -0.61 -19.97
C LEU A 39 10.59 -0.82 -18.53
N MET A 40 9.29 -0.85 -18.29
CA MET A 40 8.70 -1.03 -16.95
C MET A 40 9.01 -2.42 -16.38
N SER A 41 8.98 -3.47 -17.20
CA SER A 41 9.36 -4.84 -16.80
C SER A 41 10.84 -4.94 -16.43
N ALA A 42 11.72 -4.31 -17.21
CA ALA A 42 13.14 -4.27 -16.88
C ALA A 42 13.42 -3.42 -15.63
N LEU A 43 12.71 -2.30 -15.47
CA LEU A 43 12.85 -1.41 -14.33
C LEU A 43 12.39 -2.08 -13.02
N ALA A 44 11.24 -2.77 -13.03
CA ALA A 44 10.77 -3.57 -11.90
C ALA A 44 11.79 -4.65 -11.51
N TYR A 45 12.38 -5.32 -12.51
CA TYR A 45 13.42 -6.32 -12.29
C TYR A 45 14.68 -5.74 -11.64
N VAL A 46 15.20 -4.62 -12.17
CA VAL A 46 16.40 -3.94 -11.62
C VAL A 46 16.15 -3.44 -10.20
N LEU A 47 14.96 -2.89 -9.94
CA LEU A 47 14.57 -2.41 -8.61
C LEU A 47 14.22 -3.55 -7.64
N GLY A 48 14.03 -4.78 -8.12
CA GLY A 48 13.62 -5.92 -7.29
C GLY A 48 12.23 -5.75 -6.68
N ILE A 49 11.32 -5.07 -7.38
CA ILE A 49 9.95 -4.79 -6.91
C ILE A 49 8.90 -5.40 -7.84
N PRO A 50 7.68 -5.70 -7.33
CA PRO A 50 6.59 -6.20 -8.17
C PRO A 50 6.20 -5.18 -9.25
N LEU A 51 5.81 -5.66 -10.43
CA LEU A 51 5.15 -4.86 -11.46
C LEU A 51 3.64 -5.11 -11.38
N VAL A 52 2.85 -4.04 -11.43
CA VAL A 52 1.39 -4.07 -11.56
C VAL A 52 1.05 -3.64 -12.98
N GLU A 53 0.31 -4.48 -13.68
CA GLU A 53 -0.16 -4.23 -15.04
C GLU A 53 -1.67 -3.93 -15.04
N VAL A 54 -2.19 -3.47 -16.18
CA VAL A 54 -3.60 -3.08 -16.31
C VAL A 54 -4.53 -4.28 -16.14
N GLU A 55 -4.04 -5.46 -16.50
CA GLU A 55 -4.66 -6.77 -16.38
C GLU A 55 -4.88 -7.18 -14.91
N ASP A 56 -4.06 -6.69 -13.99
CA ASP A 56 -4.16 -6.98 -12.56
C ASP A 56 -5.28 -6.17 -11.87
N LEU A 57 -5.78 -5.11 -12.53
CA LEU A 57 -6.76 -4.16 -11.98
C LEU A 57 -8.20 -4.71 -11.95
N ASN A 58 -8.40 -5.84 -11.29
CA ASN A 58 -9.72 -6.46 -11.07
C ASN A 58 -10.46 -5.84 -9.87
N ASP A 59 -11.75 -6.18 -9.72
CA ASP A 59 -12.60 -5.61 -8.66
C ASP A 59 -12.10 -5.88 -7.23
N ALA A 60 -11.50 -7.05 -6.99
CA ALA A 60 -10.95 -7.40 -5.68
C ALA A 60 -9.72 -6.52 -5.35
N PHE A 61 -8.81 -6.37 -6.31
CA PHE A 61 -7.65 -5.49 -6.19
C PHE A 61 -8.06 -4.02 -5.97
N LEU A 62 -9.08 -3.55 -6.69
CA LEU A 62 -9.62 -2.22 -6.50
C LEU A 62 -10.27 -2.03 -5.12
N ALA A 63 -10.92 -3.07 -4.57
CA ALA A 63 -11.50 -3.01 -3.23
C ALA A 63 -10.43 -2.85 -2.15
N ASP A 64 -9.31 -3.58 -2.26
CA ASP A 64 -8.17 -3.46 -1.35
C ASP A 64 -7.55 -2.06 -1.39
N CYS A 65 -7.31 -1.53 -2.60
CA CYS A 65 -6.81 -0.16 -2.77
C CYS A 65 -7.74 0.88 -2.14
N ARG A 66 -9.07 0.76 -2.32
CA ARG A 66 -10.04 1.72 -1.76
C ARG A 66 -10.01 1.79 -0.25
N ALA A 67 -9.84 0.66 0.43
CA ALA A 67 -9.89 0.61 1.89
C ALA A 67 -8.88 1.57 2.53
N LEU A 68 -7.64 1.59 2.03
CA LEU A 68 -6.60 2.51 2.52
C LEU A 68 -6.63 3.88 1.84
N THR A 69 -7.11 3.94 0.60
CA THR A 69 -7.24 5.22 -0.12
C THR A 69 -8.26 6.14 0.55
N ALA A 70 -9.29 5.59 1.20
CA ALA A 70 -10.26 6.37 1.96
C ALA A 70 -9.68 7.10 3.19
N GLU A 71 -8.48 6.72 3.65
CA GLU A 71 -7.75 7.41 4.73
C GLU A 71 -6.96 8.64 4.22
N LEU A 72 -6.91 8.85 2.89
CA LEU A 72 -6.15 9.90 2.25
C LEU A 72 -7.04 11.01 1.69
N GLU A 73 -6.50 12.21 1.64
CA GLU A 73 -7.07 13.30 0.85
C GLU A 73 -6.87 13.01 -0.64
N THR A 74 -7.93 13.18 -1.45
CA THR A 74 -7.94 12.80 -2.87
C THR A 74 -6.88 13.55 -3.70
N ASP A 75 -6.49 14.74 -3.27
CA ASP A 75 -5.48 15.58 -3.93
C ASP A 75 -4.08 14.96 -3.80
N ALA A 76 -3.76 14.35 -2.65
CA ALA A 76 -2.46 13.71 -2.42
C ALA A 76 -2.21 12.50 -3.35
N LEU A 77 -3.26 11.74 -3.69
CA LEU A 77 -3.14 10.60 -4.60
C LEU A 77 -2.70 11.01 -6.01
N MET A 78 -3.22 12.16 -6.47
CA MET A 78 -2.96 12.68 -7.80
C MET A 78 -1.61 13.38 -7.88
N ASP A 79 -1.30 14.21 -6.89
CA ASP A 79 -0.09 15.04 -6.88
C ASP A 79 1.19 14.21 -6.76
N TYR A 80 1.14 13.14 -5.97
CA TYR A 80 2.32 12.32 -5.69
C TYR A 80 2.38 11.01 -6.49
N GLN A 81 1.34 10.72 -7.28
CA GLN A 81 1.24 9.54 -8.13
C GLN A 81 1.53 8.24 -7.36
N PHE A 82 0.69 7.95 -6.37
CA PHE A 82 0.70 6.68 -5.68
C PHE A 82 -0.71 6.23 -5.29
N VAL A 83 -0.86 4.93 -5.00
CA VAL A 83 -2.06 4.35 -4.41
C VAL A 83 -1.65 3.38 -3.29
N PRO A 84 -2.11 3.57 -2.04
CA PRO A 84 -1.86 2.59 -0.99
C PRO A 84 -2.63 1.29 -1.29
N LEU A 85 -1.97 0.15 -1.14
CA LEU A 85 -2.54 -1.16 -1.45
C LEU A 85 -2.86 -1.96 -0.19
N SER A 86 -1.90 -2.11 0.73
CA SER A 86 -2.13 -2.85 1.98
C SER A 86 -1.16 -2.43 3.08
N ARG A 87 -1.53 -2.72 4.33
CA ARG A 87 -0.67 -2.53 5.51
C ARG A 87 -0.33 -3.87 6.14
N ARG A 88 0.94 -4.12 6.42
CA ARG A 88 1.44 -5.35 7.07
C ARG A 88 2.35 -4.98 8.23
N GLY A 89 1.81 -5.01 9.45
CA GLY A 89 2.53 -4.55 10.64
C GLY A 89 2.93 -3.07 10.50
N ASP A 90 4.23 -2.80 10.57
CA ASP A 90 4.84 -1.47 10.43
C ASP A 90 5.14 -1.09 8.95
N THR A 91 4.77 -1.93 8.00
CA THR A 91 5.11 -1.76 6.59
C THR A 91 3.87 -1.44 5.77
N LEU A 92 3.89 -0.31 5.07
CA LEU A 92 2.92 0.04 4.05
C LEU A 92 3.37 -0.50 2.68
N ILE A 93 2.45 -1.11 1.93
CA ILE A 93 2.64 -1.46 0.53
C ILE A 93 1.88 -0.45 -0.32
N ALA A 94 2.58 0.25 -1.21
CA ALA A 94 2.00 1.25 -2.11
C ALA A 94 2.38 0.97 -3.56
N ILE A 95 1.50 1.33 -4.48
CA ILE A 95 1.70 1.27 -5.92
C ILE A 95 2.15 2.67 -6.36
N SER A 96 3.23 2.79 -7.12
CA SER A 96 3.67 4.08 -7.65
C SER A 96 4.31 3.94 -9.02
N SER A 97 4.23 5.00 -9.81
CA SER A 97 4.98 5.17 -11.07
C SER A 97 6.42 5.61 -10.84
N ARG A 98 6.74 6.12 -9.63
CA ARG A 98 8.04 6.70 -9.27
C ARG A 98 8.49 6.22 -7.89
N PRO A 99 8.72 4.91 -7.69
CA PRO A 99 9.11 4.37 -6.38
C PRO A 99 10.47 4.87 -5.86
N TRP A 100 11.27 5.53 -6.69
CA TRP A 100 12.52 6.19 -6.31
C TRP A 100 12.35 7.63 -5.81
N ASP A 101 11.15 8.20 -5.88
CA ASP A 101 10.88 9.54 -5.36
C ASP A 101 10.81 9.51 -3.82
N ALA A 102 11.82 10.08 -3.18
CA ALA A 102 11.87 10.19 -1.72
C ALA A 102 10.67 10.97 -1.16
N THR A 103 10.18 11.98 -1.90
CA THR A 103 9.02 12.80 -1.52
C THR A 103 7.77 11.95 -1.35
N THR A 104 7.52 11.02 -2.28
CA THR A 104 6.39 10.09 -2.23
C THR A 104 6.45 9.21 -0.97
N THR A 105 7.65 8.78 -0.58
CA THR A 105 7.84 7.99 0.65
C THR A 105 7.54 8.81 1.90
N GLU A 106 8.05 10.05 1.98
CA GLU A 106 7.81 10.93 3.12
C GLU A 106 6.33 11.27 3.29
N VAL A 107 5.63 11.57 2.19
CA VAL A 107 4.19 11.84 2.20
C VAL A 107 3.42 10.62 2.71
N LEU A 108 3.72 9.43 2.18
CA LEU A 108 3.09 8.18 2.62
C LEU A 108 3.30 7.91 4.11
N LEU A 109 4.52 8.10 4.64
CA LEU A 109 4.80 7.93 6.06
C LEU A 109 4.13 9.01 6.92
N GLY A 110 3.93 10.21 6.38
CA GLY A 110 3.17 11.29 7.01
C GLY A 110 1.70 10.95 7.23
N TYR A 111 1.04 10.38 6.20
CA TYR A 111 -0.35 9.94 6.30
C TYR A 111 -0.49 8.64 7.12
N PHE A 112 0.40 7.67 6.92
CA PHE A 112 0.33 6.37 7.58
C PHE A 112 1.31 6.27 8.75
N GLN A 113 1.20 7.16 9.74
CA GLN A 113 2.12 7.27 10.88
C GLN A 113 2.44 5.97 11.65
N PRO A 114 1.53 4.99 11.78
CA PRO A 114 1.87 3.70 12.40
C PRO A 114 2.88 2.87 11.58
N CYS A 115 3.11 3.21 10.31
CA CYS A 115 4.08 2.54 9.46
C CYS A 115 5.45 3.22 9.58
N ALA A 116 6.50 2.43 9.76
CA ALA A 116 7.89 2.89 9.75
C ALA A 116 8.54 2.73 8.37
N ARG A 117 7.93 1.95 7.48
CA ARG A 117 8.51 1.56 6.18
C ARG A 117 7.46 1.57 5.08
N VAL A 118 7.91 1.91 3.87
CA VAL A 118 7.12 1.76 2.64
C VAL A 118 7.84 0.76 1.73
N LYS A 119 7.07 -0.17 1.18
CA LYS A 119 7.49 -1.02 0.05
C LYS A 119 6.65 -0.67 -1.15
N PHE A 120 7.29 -0.56 -2.31
CA PHE A 120 6.60 -0.21 -3.53
C PHE A 120 6.34 -1.42 -4.42
N ALA A 121 5.23 -1.38 -5.12
CA ALA A 121 5.04 -2.03 -6.40
C ALA A 121 5.08 -0.95 -7.49
N LEU A 122 5.72 -1.27 -8.62
CA LEU A 122 5.83 -0.39 -9.77
C LEU A 122 4.58 -0.53 -10.65
N ALA A 123 4.02 0.58 -11.11
CA ALA A 123 3.03 0.61 -12.19
C ALA A 123 3.48 1.61 -13.23
N SER A 124 3.13 1.41 -14.51
CA SER A 124 3.38 2.45 -15.52
C SER A 124 2.56 3.71 -15.21
N PRO A 125 2.99 4.91 -15.63
CA PRO A 125 2.19 6.12 -15.48
C PRO A 125 0.77 5.96 -16.04
N ALA A 126 0.62 5.28 -17.19
CA ALA A 126 -0.67 4.97 -17.77
C ALA A 126 -1.50 4.02 -16.90
N CYS A 127 -0.90 2.94 -16.38
CA CYS A 127 -1.58 1.99 -15.51
C CYS A 127 -2.03 2.64 -14.19
N LEU A 128 -1.18 3.46 -13.59
CA LEU A 128 -1.50 4.18 -12.35
C LEU A 128 -2.62 5.20 -12.58
N THR A 129 -2.61 5.90 -13.71
CA THR A 129 -3.69 6.83 -14.08
C THR A 129 -5.02 6.07 -14.21
N ALA A 130 -5.03 4.94 -14.92
CA ALA A 130 -6.21 4.09 -15.05
C ALA A 130 -6.71 3.58 -13.68
N LEU A 131 -5.80 3.23 -12.77
CA LEU A 131 -6.15 2.85 -11.40
C LEU A 131 -6.83 4.00 -10.64
N LEU A 132 -6.23 5.19 -10.64
CA LEU A 132 -6.77 6.37 -9.96
C LEU A 132 -8.15 6.77 -10.52
N GLU A 133 -8.34 6.72 -11.83
CA GLU A 133 -9.63 6.97 -12.48
C GLU A 133 -10.69 5.96 -12.05
N ARG A 134 -10.36 4.65 -11.99
CA ARG A 134 -11.28 3.61 -11.51
C ARG A 134 -11.64 3.77 -10.04
N LEU A 135 -10.71 4.23 -9.20
CA LEU A 135 -10.98 4.54 -7.79
C LEU A 135 -11.97 5.70 -7.68
N LYS A 136 -11.73 6.81 -8.39
CA LYS A 136 -12.63 7.98 -8.42
C LYS A 136 -14.02 7.66 -8.98
N ALA A 137 -14.09 6.91 -10.09
CA ALA A 137 -15.36 6.52 -10.71
C ALA A 137 -16.21 5.64 -9.78
N ALA A 138 -15.58 4.94 -8.83
CA ALA A 138 -16.29 4.09 -7.92
C ALA A 138 -16.74 4.77 -6.62
N GLU A 139 -16.13 5.88 -6.23
CA GLU A 139 -16.64 6.75 -5.15
C GLU A 139 -17.97 7.42 -5.56
N THR A 140 -18.13 7.75 -6.85
CA THR A 140 -19.33 8.41 -7.37
C THR A 140 -20.49 7.46 -7.65
N LYS A 141 -20.25 6.14 -7.63
CA LYS A 141 -21.31 5.14 -7.76
C LYS A 141 -21.90 4.94 -6.36
N PRO A 142 -23.13 5.39 -6.07
CA PRO A 142 -23.74 5.12 -4.78
C PRO A 142 -23.83 3.61 -4.64
N THR A 143 -23.07 3.06 -3.69
CA THR A 143 -23.27 1.70 -3.22
C THR A 143 -24.75 1.60 -2.87
N ARG A 144 -25.51 0.93 -3.75
CA ARG A 144 -26.94 0.71 -3.57
C ARG A 144 -27.07 0.02 -2.23
N SER A 145 -27.56 0.79 -1.26
CA SER A 145 -27.91 0.39 0.08
C SER A 145 -28.49 -1.02 0.05
N LEU A 146 -27.77 -1.97 0.64
CA LEU A 146 -28.37 -3.23 1.05
C LEU A 146 -29.43 -2.84 2.07
N SER A 147 -30.69 -2.98 1.65
CA SER A 147 -31.86 -2.62 2.42
C SER A 147 -31.79 -3.22 3.83
N PRO A 148 -32.14 -2.45 4.89
CA PRO A 148 -32.22 -2.99 6.23
C PRO A 148 -33.41 -3.95 6.26
N THR A 149 -33.15 -5.24 6.45
CA THR A 149 -34.21 -6.20 6.76
C THR A 149 -34.79 -5.81 8.11
N GLN A 150 -36.02 -5.31 8.05
CA GLN A 150 -36.86 -4.99 9.19
C GLN A 150 -36.90 -6.17 10.16
N SER A 151 -36.65 -5.89 11.43
CA SER A 151 -37.28 -6.61 12.53
C SER A 151 -37.73 -5.56 13.54
N THR A 152 -38.99 -5.18 13.35
CA THR A 152 -39.82 -4.35 14.21
C THR A 152 -39.83 -4.91 15.63
N THR A 153 -39.32 -4.16 16.63
CA THR A 153 -39.98 -4.06 17.95
C THR A 153 -39.49 -2.83 18.72
N VAL A 154 -40.34 -1.82 18.85
CA VAL A 154 -40.31 -0.79 19.91
C VAL A 154 -41.79 -0.58 20.30
N PRO A 155 -42.15 -0.55 21.61
CA PRO A 155 -42.31 0.73 22.33
C PRO A 155 -41.85 0.67 23.80
N ALA A 156 -40.96 1.58 24.25
CA ALA A 156 -41.26 2.85 24.94
C ALA A 156 -41.06 2.73 26.48
N PRO A 157 -41.22 3.81 27.29
CA PRO A 157 -40.11 4.55 27.92
C PRO A 157 -40.13 4.48 29.46
N VAL A 158 -38.99 4.64 30.13
CA VAL A 158 -38.95 4.72 31.61
C VAL A 158 -38.15 5.93 32.11
N VAL A 159 -38.89 7.02 32.30
CA VAL A 159 -39.05 7.81 33.54
C VAL A 159 -37.81 7.99 34.45
N LEU A 160 -37.39 9.26 34.58
CA LEU A 160 -36.52 9.81 35.63
C LEU A 160 -37.12 9.62 37.05
N PRO A 161 -36.30 9.43 38.10
CA PRO A 161 -36.66 9.81 39.45
C PRO A 161 -36.10 11.21 39.83
N PRO A 162 -36.88 12.04 40.56
CA PRO A 162 -36.49 13.38 41.02
C PRO A 162 -35.91 13.35 42.44
N GLY A 163 -35.08 14.34 42.82
CA GLY A 163 -34.82 14.61 44.26
C GLY A 163 -33.53 15.33 44.64
N VAL A 164 -33.43 16.62 44.30
CA VAL A 164 -33.01 17.77 45.14
C VAL A 164 -32.06 17.51 46.34
N ARG A 165 -30.88 18.19 46.33
CA ARG A 165 -30.45 19.20 47.35
C ARG A 165 -29.18 19.98 46.93
N ALA A 166 -29.34 21.31 46.85
CA ALA A 166 -28.47 22.46 47.17
C ALA A 166 -26.96 22.20 47.52
N ALA A 167 -25.95 23.02 47.21
CA ALA A 167 -25.84 24.42 46.78
C ALA A 167 -24.39 24.78 46.35
N LYS A 168 -24.28 25.87 45.57
CA LYS A 168 -23.21 26.90 45.47
C LYS A 168 -21.73 26.53 45.13
N ASN A 169 -21.33 26.99 43.93
CA ASN A 169 -19.99 27.42 43.47
C ASN A 169 -19.27 28.39 44.45
N PRO A 170 -17.94 28.71 44.35
CA PRO A 170 -17.15 28.85 43.10
C PRO A 170 -15.65 28.44 43.10
N ASP A 171 -15.07 28.42 41.88
CA ASP A 171 -13.67 28.65 41.45
C ASP A 171 -12.46 27.80 41.95
N SER A 172 -11.84 27.06 40.98
CA SER A 172 -10.41 26.92 40.56
C SER A 172 -9.23 26.95 41.59
N PRO A 173 -8.00 26.41 41.33
CA PRO A 173 -7.47 25.56 40.23
C PRO A 173 -6.60 24.32 40.68
N LYS A 174 -6.12 23.54 39.69
CA LYS A 174 -5.17 22.39 39.71
C LYS A 174 -3.95 22.52 40.65
N PRO A 175 -3.43 21.37 41.14
CA PRO A 175 -2.00 21.08 41.08
C PRO A 175 -1.69 19.73 40.40
N ALA A 176 -0.63 19.72 39.57
CA ALA A 176 -0.09 18.54 38.91
C ALA A 176 0.75 17.66 39.87
N PRO A 177 0.78 16.33 39.70
CA PRO A 177 1.79 15.48 40.33
C PRO A 177 3.04 15.27 39.43
N PRO A 178 4.23 14.99 40.02
CA PRO A 178 5.54 14.98 39.36
C PRO A 178 5.87 13.65 38.62
N PRO A 179 6.95 13.57 37.81
CA PRO A 179 7.27 12.40 37.00
C PRO A 179 8.01 11.33 37.82
N PRO A 180 7.83 10.02 37.53
CA PRO A 180 8.73 9.00 38.02
C PRO A 180 9.97 8.87 37.12
N SER A 181 11.14 8.89 37.75
CA SER A 181 12.45 8.65 37.15
C SER A 181 12.75 7.17 36.97
N ARG A 182 13.29 6.83 35.79
CA ARG A 182 14.33 5.83 35.43
C ARG A 182 14.39 4.47 36.18
N SER A 183 14.39 3.37 35.42
CA SER A 183 15.50 2.37 35.29
C SER A 183 15.02 1.05 34.69
N GLY A 184 15.69 0.51 33.66
CA GLY A 184 15.47 -0.87 33.17
C GLY A 184 16.16 -1.19 31.84
N SER A 185 17.27 -1.93 31.94
CA SER A 185 18.05 -2.78 31.01
C SER A 185 17.66 -2.93 29.52
N PRO A 186 18.63 -3.09 28.59
CA PRO A 186 18.37 -3.48 27.20
C PRO A 186 18.09 -4.99 27.11
N GLN A 187 16.87 -5.37 26.71
CA GLN A 187 16.53 -6.75 26.40
C GLN A 187 16.83 -7.01 24.92
N ASN A 188 17.66 -8.02 24.70
CA ASN A 188 18.11 -8.50 23.40
C ASN A 188 17.02 -9.41 22.80
N ASP A 189 16.05 -8.83 22.08
CA ASP A 189 15.01 -9.60 21.40
C ASP A 189 15.46 -9.98 19.98
N ASN A 190 16.16 -11.11 19.87
CA ASN A 190 16.30 -11.83 18.60
C ASN A 190 14.99 -12.58 18.32
N PRO A 191 14.28 -12.31 17.21
CA PRO A 191 13.13 -13.13 16.85
C PRO A 191 13.63 -14.49 16.32
N LEU A 192 13.57 -15.50 17.17
CA LEU A 192 13.71 -16.90 16.74
C LEU A 192 12.54 -17.22 15.81
N LEU A 193 12.84 -17.49 14.53
CA LEU A 193 11.90 -18.00 13.54
C LEU A 193 11.13 -19.18 14.15
N THR A 194 9.81 -19.02 14.26
CA THR A 194 8.98 -20.06 14.87
C THR A 194 8.75 -21.19 13.87
N SER A 195 8.46 -22.40 14.35
CA SER A 195 8.11 -23.53 13.49
C SER A 195 6.91 -23.24 12.58
N GLU A 196 6.05 -22.31 12.99
CA GLU A 196 4.90 -21.85 12.21
C GLU A 196 5.33 -20.97 11.03
N ASP A 197 6.35 -20.12 11.21
CA ASP A 197 6.93 -19.30 10.15
C ASP A 197 7.58 -20.17 9.07
N VAL A 198 8.30 -21.22 9.48
CA VAL A 198 8.91 -22.19 8.55
C VAL A 198 7.83 -22.94 7.76
N THR A 199 6.75 -23.35 8.43
CA THR A 199 5.64 -24.06 7.77
C THR A 199 4.92 -23.16 6.78
N ARG A 200 4.69 -21.89 7.13
CA ARG A 200 4.11 -20.90 6.22
C ARG A 200 5.01 -20.66 5.01
N LEU A 201 6.33 -20.56 5.22
CA LEU A 201 7.29 -20.39 4.13
C LEU A 201 7.27 -21.58 3.16
N MET A 202 7.22 -22.80 3.69
CA MET A 202 7.16 -24.03 2.89
C MET A 202 5.87 -24.13 2.07
N ASN A 203 4.74 -23.69 2.62
CA ASN A 203 3.46 -23.70 1.91
C ASN A 203 3.42 -22.65 0.78
N VAL A 204 4.00 -21.47 1.01
CA VAL A 204 4.15 -20.43 -0.04
C VAL A 204 5.04 -20.96 -1.16
N LEU A 205 6.19 -21.56 -0.82
CA LEU A 205 7.13 -22.11 -1.79
C LEU A 205 6.50 -23.25 -2.61
N ALA A 206 5.73 -24.13 -1.98
CA ALA A 206 5.01 -25.21 -2.66
C ALA A 206 3.96 -24.66 -3.64
N GLY A 207 3.25 -23.59 -3.28
CA GLY A 207 2.30 -22.91 -4.16
C GLY A 207 2.96 -22.27 -5.39
N GLU A 208 4.11 -21.62 -5.20
CA GLU A 208 4.89 -21.00 -6.27
C GLU A 208 5.40 -22.05 -7.28
N ILE A 209 5.92 -23.18 -6.78
CA ILE A 209 6.39 -24.30 -7.61
C ILE A 209 5.23 -24.89 -8.42
N HIS A 210 4.06 -25.05 -7.80
CA HIS A 210 2.88 -25.58 -8.48
C HIS A 210 2.40 -24.62 -9.60
N ARG A 211 2.39 -23.31 -9.31
CA ARG A 211 2.06 -22.27 -10.29
C ARG A 211 3.02 -22.26 -11.47
N LEU A 212 4.33 -22.32 -11.22
CA LEU A 212 5.36 -22.37 -12.26
C LEU A 212 5.27 -23.64 -13.10
N THR A 213 4.95 -24.77 -12.47
CA THR A 213 4.78 -26.06 -13.18
C THR A 213 3.56 -26.03 -14.10
N GLN A 214 2.43 -25.48 -13.65
CA GLN A 214 1.24 -25.32 -14.49
C GLN A 214 1.46 -24.32 -15.64
N GLN A 215 2.15 -23.22 -15.38
CA GLN A 215 2.49 -22.22 -16.39
C GLN A 215 3.42 -22.79 -17.48
N LYS A 216 4.35 -23.67 -17.10
CA LYS A 216 5.21 -24.40 -18.05
C LYS A 216 4.42 -25.43 -18.86
N SER A 217 3.44 -26.09 -18.27
CA SER A 217 2.60 -27.08 -18.96
C SER A 217 1.64 -26.45 -19.98
N GLN A 218 1.21 -25.20 -19.76
CA GLN A 218 0.37 -24.45 -20.71
C GLN A 218 1.14 -23.83 -21.87
N ARG A 219 2.47 -23.68 -21.76
CA ARG A 219 3.34 -23.18 -22.85
C ARG A 219 3.84 -24.26 -23.80
N SER A 220 3.50 -25.52 -23.57
CA SER A 220 4.04 -26.67 -24.31
C SER A 220 3.02 -27.35 -25.26
N LEU A 221 1.95 -26.65 -25.63
CA LEU A 221 0.94 -27.07 -26.61
C LEU A 221 0.89 -26.10 -27.79
#